data_AF-A0A960SLJ0-F1
#
_entry.id   AF-A0A960SLJ0-F1
#
_cell.length_a   1.000
_cell.length_b   1.000
_cell.length_c   1.000
_cell.angle_alpha   90.00
_cell.angle_beta   90.00
_cell.angle_gamma   90.00
#
_symmetry.space_group_name_H-M   'P 1'
#
loop_
_entity.id
_entity.type
_entity.pdbx_description
1 polymer ?
#
loop_
_entity_poly.entity_id
_entity_poly.type
_entity_poly.pdbx_seq_one_letter_code
_entity_poly.pdbx_strand_id
1 'polypeptide(L)' 'MIAVTCTLPAVLEASLRAGAAAVDITPRLWPIYLRGSFFVKPAESSHDPLHARALVLDDGSNRIAMVIVDSCMVSR' A
#
# COMPACT_ATOMS: atom_id res chain seq x y z
N MET A 1 8.86 -19.17 9.68
CA MET A 1 8.45 -20.42 10.37
C MET A 1 7.11 -20.09 11.01
N ILE A 2 5.96 -20.37 10.37
CA ILE A 2 5.36 -21.69 10.17
C ILE A 2 4.73 -21.78 8.77
N ALA A 3 4.91 -22.95 8.15
CA ALA A 3 4.52 -23.30 6.79
C ALA A 3 3.01 -23.59 6.67
N VAL A 4 2.41 -23.23 5.54
CA VAL A 4 1.14 -23.80 5.08
C VAL A 4 1.37 -24.34 3.68
N THR A 5 1.66 -25.64 3.59
CA THR A 5 1.73 -26.44 2.36
C THR A 5 0.34 -26.99 2.06
N CYS A 6 -0.26 -26.56 0.94
CA CYS A 6 -1.39 -27.25 0.33
C CYS A 6 -0.99 -27.62 -1.10
N THR A 7 -0.62 -28.88 -1.31
CA THR A 7 -0.27 -29.44 -2.62
C THR A 7 -1.53 -29.93 -3.32
N LEU A 8 -2.01 -29.16 -4.30
CA LEU A 8 -3.00 -29.59 -5.28
C LEU A 8 -2.36 -29.47 -6.67
N PRO A 9 -2.27 -30.54 -7.47
CA PRO A 9 -1.69 -30.47 -8.80
C PRO A 9 -2.76 -29.91 -9.75
N ALA A 10 -2.68 -28.62 -10.04
CA ALA A 10 -3.39 -28.02 -11.16
C ALA A 10 -2.36 -27.54 -12.19
N VAL A 11 -2.35 -28.22 -13.32
CA VAL A 11 -1.50 -28.01 -14.48
C VAL A 11 -1.90 -26.71 -15.20
N LEU A 12 -1.03 -25.69 -15.20
CA LEU A 12 -0.67 -24.86 -16.37
C LEU A 12 0.51 -23.93 -16.02
N GLU A 13 1.55 -23.92 -16.85
CA GLU A 13 2.77 -23.10 -16.79
C GLU A 13 2.49 -21.60 -17.01
N ALA A 14 1.86 -20.96 -16.01
CA ALA A 14 1.89 -19.52 -15.77
C ALA A 14 1.42 -19.27 -14.33
N SER A 15 2.30 -19.53 -13.35
CA SER A 15 1.97 -19.29 -11.94
C SER A 15 1.86 -17.78 -11.69
N LEU A 16 0.64 -17.27 -11.48
CA LEU A 16 0.45 -15.91 -11.00
C LEU A 16 1.03 -15.78 -9.59
N ARG A 17 2.03 -14.91 -9.43
CA ARG A 17 2.64 -14.55 -8.15
C ARG A 17 1.93 -13.32 -7.60
N ALA A 18 1.69 -13.32 -6.29
CA ALA A 18 1.09 -12.18 -5.59
C ALA A 18 1.94 -11.78 -4.39
N GLY A 19 2.05 -10.48 -4.15
CA GLY A 19 2.72 -9.91 -2.98
C GLY A 19 1.86 -8.81 -2.35
N ALA A 20 1.86 -8.74 -1.03
CA ALA A 20 1.18 -7.69 -0.28
C ALA A 20 2.16 -7.02 0.68
N ALA A 21 2.10 -5.70 0.77
CA ALA A 21 2.89 -4.91 1.71
C ALA A 21 2.07 -3.75 2.26
N ALA A 22 2.27 -3.43 3.54
CA ALA A 22 1.74 -2.23 4.16
C ALA A 22 2.90 -1.46 4.79
N VAL A 23 2.98 -0.17 4.51
CA VAL A 23 4.02 0.72 5.01
C VAL A 23 3.36 1.88 5.72
N ASP A 24 3.83 2.20 6.92
CA ASP A 24 3.44 3.39 7.65
C ASP A 24 4.06 4.63 6.96
N ILE A 25 3.17 5.51 6.50
CA ILE A 25 3.50 6.77 5.81
C ILE A 25 3.18 7.99 6.69
N THR A 26 3.00 7.80 8.00
CA THR A 26 2.75 8.88 8.95
C THR A 26 3.88 9.92 8.87
N PRO A 27 3.55 11.23 8.75
CA PRO A 27 4.54 12.28 8.73
C PRO A 27 5.46 12.24 9.95
N ARG A 28 6.76 12.37 9.72
CA ARG A 28 7.77 12.40 10.79
C ARG A 28 8.13 13.82 11.21
N LEU A 29 7.84 14.81 10.37
CA LEU A 29 8.10 16.22 10.59
C LEU A 29 6.77 16.95 10.70
N TRP A 30 6.62 17.71 11.78
CA TRP A 30 5.43 18.48 12.11
C TRP A 30 5.84 19.93 12.41
N PRO A 31 4.96 20.93 12.23
CA PRO A 31 3.59 20.82 11.72
C PRO A 31 3.51 20.68 10.20
N ILE A 32 2.42 20.07 9.71
CA ILE A 32 2.09 20.00 8.27
C ILE A 32 0.78 20.72 7.98
N TYR A 33 0.62 21.24 6.76
CA TYR A 33 -0.66 21.80 6.32
C TYR A 33 -1.56 20.72 5.73
N LEU A 34 -2.76 20.57 6.29
CA LEU A 34 -3.72 19.57 5.83
C LEU A 34 -4.20 19.90 4.42
N ARG A 35 -4.05 18.94 3.52
CA ARG A 35 -4.66 19.00 2.19
C ARG A 35 -6.09 18.49 2.22
N GLY A 36 -6.96 19.17 1.49
CA GLY A 36 -8.40 18.90 1.46
C GLY A 36 -9.24 19.77 2.41
N SER A 37 -8.61 20.63 3.22
CA SER A 37 -9.36 21.65 3.98
C SER A 37 -9.58 22.91 3.13
N PHE A 38 -10.73 23.57 3.30
CA PHE A 38 -11.02 24.87 2.67
C PHE A 38 -10.22 26.03 3.26
N PHE A 39 -9.66 25.85 4.45
CA PHE A 39 -8.82 26.82 5.13
C PHE A 39 -7.47 26.22 5.46
N VAL A 40 -6.44 27.05 5.57
CA VAL A 40 -5.11 26.58 5.98
C VAL A 40 -5.19 26.15 7.45
N LYS A 41 -5.17 24.84 7.67
CA LYS A 41 -5.15 24.24 9.01
C LYS A 41 -3.85 23.48 9.21
N PRO A 42 -2.94 23.96 10.07
CA PRO A 42 -1.79 23.17 10.47
C PRO A 42 -2.27 21.99 11.34
N ALA A 43 -1.72 20.82 11.08
CA ALA A 43 -1.79 19.67 11.96
C ALA A 43 -0.44 19.52 12.68
N GLU A 44 -0.49 19.26 13.97
CA GLU A 44 0.70 19.09 14.83
C GLU A 44 1.01 17.62 15.12
N SER A 45 0.02 16.74 14.92
CA SER A 45 0.15 15.30 15.08
C SER A 45 -0.88 14.55 14.23
N SER A 46 -0.69 13.24 14.09
CA SER A 46 -1.72 12.32 13.61
C SER A 46 -2.41 11.63 14.79
N HIS A 47 -3.68 11.27 14.61
CA HIS A 47 -4.43 10.49 15.60
C HIS A 47 -4.16 8.98 15.41
N ASP A 48 -4.18 8.53 14.16
CA ASP A 48 -3.89 7.17 13.73
C ASP A 48 -2.72 7.15 12.72
N PRO A 49 -1.99 6.03 12.62
CA PRO A 49 -0.94 5.91 11.62
C PRO A 49 -1.53 5.78 10.21
N LEU A 50 -1.01 6.59 9.29
CA LEU A 50 -1.40 6.56 7.88
C LEU A 50 -0.65 5.45 7.16
N HIS A 51 -1.30 4.76 6.21
CA HIS A 51 -0.66 3.66 5.50
C HIS A 51 -0.70 3.82 3.97
N ALA A 52 0.35 3.31 3.33
CA ALA A 52 0.30 2.91 1.92
C ALA A 52 0.29 1.37 1.86
N ARG A 53 -0.74 0.81 1.23
CA ARG A 53 -0.95 -0.64 1.13
C ARG A 53 -0.90 -1.04 -0.34
N ALA A 54 0.04 -1.90 -0.67
CA ALA A 54 0.26 -2.38 -2.04
C ALA A 54 -0.14 -3.85 -2.17
N LEU A 55 -0.88 -4.14 -3.22
CA LEU A 55 -1.08 -5.49 -3.75
C LEU A 55 -0.41 -5.54 -5.13
N VAL A 56 0.53 -6.46 -5.29
CA VAL A 56 1.27 -6.66 -6.54
C VAL A 56 0.92 -8.03 -7.09
N LEU A 57 0.58 -8.07 -8.38
CA LEU A 57 0.35 -9.29 -9.15
C LEU A 57 1.38 -9.38 -10.26
N ASP A 58 1.93 -10.56 -10.46
CA ASP A 58 3.00 -10.84 -11.41
C ASP A 58 2.73 -12.17 -12.12
N ASP A 59 2.54 -12.16 -13.42
CA ASP A 59 2.32 -13.37 -14.23
C ASP A 59 3.62 -13.95 -14.82
N GLY A 60 4.77 -13.37 -14.47
CA GLY A 60 6.10 -13.71 -15.00
C GLY A 60 6.53 -12.84 -16.18
N SER A 61 5.60 -12.18 -16.88
CA SER A 61 5.87 -11.25 -18.00
C SER A 61 5.52 -9.81 -17.66
N ASN A 62 4.36 -9.61 -17.03
CA ASN A 62 3.82 -8.33 -16.63
C ASN A 62 3.64 -8.27 -15.12
N ARG A 63 3.88 -7.08 -14.57
CA ARG A 63 3.70 -6.79 -13.14
C ARG A 63 2.81 -5.59 -12.98
N ILE A 64 1.75 -5.75 -12.19
CA ILE A 64 0.79 -4.70 -11.88
C ILE A 64 0.79 -4.50 -10.37
N ALA A 65 0.87 -3.25 -9.94
CA ALA A 65 0.74 -2.87 -8.54
C ALA A 65 -0.50 -2.00 -8.36
N MET A 66 -1.35 -2.40 -7.42
CA MET A 66 -2.47 -1.60 -6.94
C MET A 66 -2.11 -1.09 -5.56
N VAL A 67 -2.08 0.23 -5.38
CA VAL A 67 -1.70 0.85 -4.12
C VAL A 67 -2.83 1.72 -3.61
N ILE A 68 -3.28 1.44 -2.39
CA ILE A 68 -4.18 2.30 -1.63
C ILE A 68 -3.30 3.19 -0.77
N VAL A 69 -3.46 4.50 -0.90
CA VAL A 69 -2.72 5.51 -0.14
C VAL A 69 -3.71 6.30 0.69
N ASP A 70 -3.49 6.36 2.01
CA ASP A 70 -4.27 7.18 2.93
C ASP A 70 -3.90 8.68 2.78
N SER A 71 -4.06 9.20 1.57
CA SER A 71 -3.82 10.60 1.20
C SER A 71 -4.96 11.07 0.30
N CYS A 72 -5.41 12.31 0.52
CA CYS A 72 -6.44 12.94 -0.31
C CYS A 72 -6.05 13.06 -1.80
N MET A 73 -4.76 13.04 -2.10
CA MET A 73 -4.28 13.01 -3.47
C MET A 73 -2.84 12.50 -3.56
N VAL A 74 -2.51 11.94 -4.71
CA VAL A 74 -1.17 11.48 -5.07
C VAL A 74 -0.70 12.38 -6.20
N SER A 75 0.35 13.16 -5.96
CA SER A 75 0.95 13.99 -7.01
C SER A 75 1.64 13.12 -8.06
N ARG A 76 1.70 13.62 -9.29
CA ARG A 76 2.41 12.98 -10.42
C ARG A 76 3.92 13.05 -10.27
#